data_AF-A0A094QGX0-F1
#
_entry.id   AF-A0A094QGX0-F1
#
_cell.length_a   1.000
_cell.length_b   1.000
_cell.length_c   1.000
_cell.angle_alpha   90.00
_cell.angle_beta   90.00
_cell.angle_gamma   90.00
#
_symmetry.space_group_name_H-M   'P 1'
#
loop_
_entity.id
_entity.type
_entity.pdbx_description
1 polymer ?
#
loop_
_entity_poly.entity_id
_entity_poly.type
_entity_poly.pdbx_seq_one_letter_code
_entity_poly.pdbx_strand_id
1 'polypeptide(L)'
;MVLQSLSISRSEFETATGWQLKPEGACHGEICVPLPKEVNADIAQGIVDVSVVAERLGMPIVHDAEMGLWALGPASMSGRALSTAVAPELELPDLNGNMFQLSSLRGKKVVIVSWAPY
;
A
#
# COMPACT_ATOMS: atom_id res chain seq x y z
N MET A 1 3.98 -7.60 -2.81
CA MET A 1 4.98 -8.60 -3.26
C MET A 1 6.06 -8.77 -2.20
N VAL A 2 6.79 -9.89 -2.20
CA VAL A 2 7.94 -10.12 -1.31
C VAL A 2 9.21 -10.04 -2.14
N LEU A 3 10.23 -9.36 -1.63
CA LEU A 3 11.47 -9.02 -2.31
C LEU A 3 12.68 -9.49 -1.49
N GLN A 4 13.77 -9.82 -2.18
CA GLN A 4 15.09 -10.06 -1.59
C GLN A 4 16.06 -8.88 -1.81
N SER A 5 15.63 -7.87 -2.57
CA SER A 5 16.39 -6.66 -2.89
C SER A 5 15.39 -5.54 -3.20
N LEU A 6 15.75 -4.30 -2.90
CA LEU A 6 14.98 -3.11 -3.32
C LEU A 6 15.36 -2.62 -4.72
N SER A 7 16.42 -3.18 -5.32
CA SER A 7 16.75 -2.97 -6.73
C SER A 7 16.31 -4.21 -7.50
N ILE A 8 15.23 -4.08 -8.27
CA ILE A 8 14.65 -5.19 -9.07
C ILE A 8 14.50 -4.82 -10.53
N SER A 9 14.16 -5.82 -11.35
CA SER A 9 13.84 -5.56 -12.75
C SER A 9 12.51 -4.83 -12.89
N ARG A 10 12.41 -4.00 -13.92
CA ARG A 10 11.16 -3.33 -14.30
C ARG A 10 10.00 -4.33 -14.48
N SER A 11 10.22 -5.41 -15.21
CA SER A 11 9.16 -6.40 -15.49
C SER A 11 8.64 -7.09 -14.23
N GLU A 12 9.52 -7.38 -13.27
CA GLU A 12 9.13 -7.94 -11.97
C GLU A 12 8.25 -6.97 -11.19
N PHE A 13 8.64 -5.69 -11.11
CA PHE A 13 7.84 -4.65 -10.47
C PHE A 13 6.46 -4.51 -11.13
N GLU A 14 6.41 -4.36 -12.46
CA GLU A 14 5.17 -4.11 -13.20
C GLU A 14 4.21 -5.30 -13.11
N THR A 15 4.73 -6.53 -13.20
CA THR A 15 3.93 -7.77 -13.09
C THR A 15 3.34 -7.94 -11.70
N ALA A 16 4.12 -7.66 -10.66
CA ALA A 16 3.72 -7.91 -9.28
C ALA A 16 2.81 -6.82 -8.70
N THR A 17 2.87 -5.60 -9.22
CA THR A 17 2.12 -4.45 -8.70
C THR A 17 0.99 -3.98 -9.60
N GLY A 18 1.02 -4.31 -10.90
CA GLY A 18 0.10 -3.78 -11.91
C GLY A 18 0.40 -2.35 -12.35
N TRP A 19 1.39 -1.69 -11.74
CA TRP A 19 1.84 -0.35 -12.14
C TRP A 19 2.83 -0.43 -13.29
N GLN A 20 2.64 0.37 -14.32
CA GLN A 20 3.52 0.47 -15.48
C GLN A 20 4.45 1.69 -15.35
N LEU A 21 5.75 1.51 -15.59
CA LEU A 21 6.74 2.59 -15.47
C LEU A 21 6.99 3.25 -16.82
N LYS A 22 6.34 4.37 -17.09
CA LYS A 22 6.45 5.10 -18.37
C LYS A 22 7.34 6.34 -18.21
N PRO A 23 7.83 6.95 -19.31
CA PRO A 23 8.62 8.18 -19.24
C PRO A 23 7.94 9.32 -18.47
N GLU A 24 6.61 9.40 -18.54
CA GLU A 24 5.79 10.38 -17.83
C GLU A 24 5.58 10.05 -16.33
N GLY A 25 5.87 8.82 -15.88
CA GLY A 25 5.74 8.39 -14.50
C GLY A 25 5.24 6.95 -14.33
N ALA A 26 4.88 6.59 -13.09
CA ALA A 26 4.28 5.31 -12.77
C ALA A 26 2.76 5.38 -12.99
N CYS A 27 2.21 4.51 -13.84
CA CYS A 27 0.83 4.55 -14.27
C CYS A 27 0.06 3.27 -13.92
N HIS A 28 -1.19 3.40 -13.51
CA HIS A 28 -2.12 2.29 -13.29
C HIS A 28 -3.48 2.65 -13.90
N GLY A 29 -3.80 2.08 -15.06
CA GLY A 29 -4.94 2.52 -15.87
C GLY A 29 -4.75 3.95 -16.35
N GLU A 30 -5.75 4.80 -16.11
CA GLU A 30 -5.76 6.23 -16.51
C GLU A 30 -4.99 7.16 -15.56
N ILE A 31 -4.49 6.62 -14.44
CA ILE A 31 -3.79 7.38 -13.42
C ILE A 31 -2.29 7.26 -13.67
N CYS A 32 -1.59 8.40 -13.71
CA CYS A 32 -0.13 8.45 -13.75
C CYS A 32 0.41 9.37 -12.65
N VAL A 33 1.37 8.87 -11.87
CA VAL A 33 2.09 9.62 -10.84
C VAL A 33 3.50 9.92 -11.34
N PRO A 34 3.88 11.20 -11.50
CA PRO A 34 5.21 11.57 -11.96
C PRO A 34 6.31 11.08 -11.01
N LEU A 35 7.35 10.45 -11.55
CA LEU A 35 8.54 10.02 -10.81
C LEU A 35 9.68 11.05 -10.94
N PRO A 36 10.64 11.09 -9.99
CA PRO A 36 11.85 11.91 -10.12
C PRO A 36 12.65 11.53 -11.37
N LYS A 37 13.35 12.50 -11.97
CA LYS A 37 14.08 12.32 -13.24
C LYS A 37 15.23 11.33 -13.10
N GLU A 38 15.84 11.30 -11.93
CA GLU A 38 16.99 10.46 -11.58
C GLU A 38 16.58 8.98 -11.65
N VAL A 39 15.40 8.64 -11.13
CA VAL A 39 14.84 7.28 -11.16
C VAL A 39 14.47 6.86 -12.57
N ASN A 40 13.98 7.78 -13.41
CA ASN A 40 13.60 7.48 -14.78
C ASN A 40 14.79 6.99 -15.63
N ALA A 41 16.02 7.43 -15.31
CA ALA A 41 17.23 6.97 -16.02
C ALA A 41 17.52 5.49 -15.72
N ASP A 42 17.44 5.08 -14.45
CA ASP A 42 17.64 3.67 -14.05
C ASP A 42 16.50 2.78 -14.55
N ILE A 43 15.26 3.28 -14.51
CA ILE A 43 14.09 2.59 -15.08
C ILE A 43 14.25 2.37 -16.58
N ALA A 44 14.82 3.35 -17.30
CA ALA A 44 15.11 3.21 -18.73
C ALA A 44 16.19 2.13 -19.01
N GLN A 45 17.07 1.87 -18.04
CA GLN A 45 18.02 0.74 -18.08
C GLN A 45 17.40 -0.58 -17.57
N GLY A 46 16.12 -0.56 -17.18
CA GLY A 46 15.37 -1.73 -16.73
C GLY A 46 15.49 -2.04 -15.24
N ILE A 47 16.13 -1.15 -14.46
CA ILE A 47 16.32 -1.30 -13.02
C ILE A 47 15.36 -0.37 -12.28
N VAL A 48 14.72 -0.88 -11.24
CA VAL A 48 13.78 -0.12 -10.41
C VAL A 48 14.29 -0.10 -8.99
N ASP A 49 14.54 1.10 -8.46
CA ASP A 49 14.63 1.31 -7.02
C ASP A 49 13.22 1.37 -6.43
N VAL A 50 12.82 0.26 -5.82
CA VAL A 50 11.50 0.07 -5.21
C VAL A 50 11.26 1.07 -4.10
N SER A 51 12.29 1.53 -3.38
CA SER A 51 12.12 2.46 -2.26
C SER A 51 11.56 3.80 -2.74
N VAL A 52 12.09 4.33 -3.84
CA VAL A 52 11.69 5.62 -4.38
C VAL A 52 10.30 5.55 -5.03
N VAL A 53 10.04 4.49 -5.80
CA VAL A 53 8.72 4.30 -6.42
C VAL A 53 7.65 4.09 -5.36
N ALA A 54 7.95 3.30 -4.31
CA ALA A 54 7.02 3.06 -3.23
C ALA A 54 6.70 4.33 -2.42
N GLU A 55 7.72 5.13 -2.07
CA GLU A 55 7.50 6.42 -1.41
C GLU A 55 6.59 7.31 -2.25
N ARG A 56 6.85 7.37 -3.56
CA ARG A 56 6.09 8.24 -4.47
C ARG A 56 4.63 7.77 -4.67
N LEU A 57 4.38 6.47 -4.65
CA LEU A 57 3.06 5.87 -4.80
C LEU A 57 2.33 5.62 -3.47
N GLY A 58 2.96 5.94 -2.34
CA GLY A 58 2.44 5.63 -1.01
C GLY A 58 2.36 4.14 -0.72
N MET A 59 3.16 3.31 -1.37
CA MET A 59 3.21 1.87 -1.08
C MET A 59 3.97 1.62 0.22
N PRO A 60 3.41 0.89 1.19
CA PRO A 60 4.14 0.54 2.41
C PRO A 60 5.22 -0.50 2.11
N ILE A 61 6.41 -0.29 2.67
CA ILE A 61 7.51 -1.26 2.66
C ILE A 61 7.83 -1.64 4.11
N VAL A 62 7.91 -2.94 4.38
CA VAL A 62 8.39 -3.49 5.65
C VAL A 62 9.60 -4.36 5.38
N HIS A 63 10.65 -4.21 6.17
CA HIS A 63 11.86 -5.05 6.12
C HIS A 63 11.87 -6.04 7.29
N ASP A 64 12.00 -7.32 6.97
CA ASP A 64 12.32 -8.38 7.91
C ASP A 64 13.83 -8.63 7.86
N ALA A 65 14.54 -8.12 8.86
CA ALA A 65 16.00 -8.22 8.92
C ALA A 65 16.51 -9.63 9.23
N GLU A 66 15.71 -10.48 9.89
CA GLU A 66 16.10 -11.86 10.20
C GLU A 66 16.07 -12.72 8.94
N MET A 67 15.06 -12.52 8.09
CA MET A 67 14.91 -13.24 6.82
C MET A 67 15.60 -12.55 5.64
N GLY A 68 16.03 -11.28 5.79
CA GLY A 68 16.58 -10.48 4.69
C GLY A 68 15.58 -10.25 3.57
N LEU A 69 14.31 -10.04 3.94
CA LEU A 69 13.19 -9.89 3.00
C LEU A 69 12.49 -8.56 3.18
N TRP A 70 11.90 -8.05 2.10
CA TRP A 70 11.02 -6.90 2.14
C TRP A 70 9.62 -7.30 1.68
N ALA A 71 8.60 -6.79 2.36
CA ALA A 71 7.22 -6.87 1.93
C ALA A 71 6.78 -5.49 1.41
N LEU A 72 6.45 -5.42 0.13
CA LEU A 72 5.85 -4.25 -0.52
C LEU A 72 4.33 -4.43 -0.59
N GLY A 73 3.58 -3.51 0.02
CA GLY A 73 2.12 -3.46 -0.08
C GLY A 73 1.62 -2.65 -1.28
N PRO A 74 0.29 -2.59 -1.48
CA PRO A 74 -0.32 -1.88 -2.60
C PRO A 74 -0.16 -0.36 -2.47
N ALA A 75 -0.27 0.35 -3.60
CA ALA A 75 -0.27 1.81 -3.61
C ALA A 75 -1.49 2.36 -2.85
N SER A 76 -1.26 3.34 -1.97
CA SER A 76 -2.34 4.07 -1.31
C SER A 76 -2.48 5.46 -1.92
N MET A 77 -3.27 5.55 -2.99
CA MET A 77 -3.48 6.82 -3.69
C MET A 77 -4.31 7.85 -2.92
N SER A 78 -5.18 7.41 -2.01
CA SER A 78 -6.15 8.26 -1.32
C SER A 78 -6.05 8.20 0.21
N GLY A 79 -5.09 7.47 0.77
CA GLY A 79 -4.98 7.25 2.21
C GLY A 79 -3.54 7.02 2.65
N ARG A 80 -3.31 7.08 3.96
CA ARG A 80 -2.05 6.61 4.55
C ARG A 80 -2.15 5.09 4.73
N ALA A 81 -1.11 4.35 4.36
CA ALA A 81 -0.98 2.98 4.79
C ALA A 81 -1.10 2.90 6.32
N LEU A 82 -1.89 1.96 6.84
CA LEU A 82 -2.01 1.75 8.28
C LEU A 82 -0.65 1.32 8.82
N SER A 83 -0.02 2.17 9.63
CA SER A 83 1.30 1.89 10.22
C SER A 83 1.25 0.85 11.34
N THR A 84 0.05 0.52 11.82
CA THR A 84 -0.17 -0.50 12.85
C THR A 84 -1.43 -1.32 12.53
N ALA A 85 -1.46 -2.55 13.01
CA ALA A 85 -2.66 -3.39 13.01
C ALA A 85 -3.60 -3.08 14.19
N VAL A 86 -3.35 -1.98 14.92
CA VAL A 86 -4.18 -1.56 16.06
C VAL A 86 -5.24 -0.61 15.53
N ALA A 87 -6.49 -1.05 15.52
CA ALA A 87 -7.61 -0.15 15.30
C ALA A 87 -7.63 0.90 16.43
N PRO A 88 -7.80 2.21 16.11
CA PRO A 88 -8.01 3.22 17.13
C PRO A 88 -9.28 2.89 17.93
N GLU A 89 -9.34 3.35 19.18
CA GLU A 89 -10.58 3.26 19.93
C GLU A 89 -11.63 4.17 19.27
N LEU A 90 -12.81 3.60 19.04
CA LEU A 90 -13.90 4.26 18.34
C LEU A 90 -15.20 3.95 19.07
N GLU A 91 -16.04 4.98 19.25
CA GLU A 91 -17.41 4.80 19.71
C GLU A 91 -18.36 4.91 18.52
N LEU A 92 -19.16 3.86 18.32
CA LEU A 92 -20.16 3.79 17.26
C LEU A 92 -21.54 3.47 17.86
N PRO A 93 -22.62 3.99 17.26
CA PRO A 93 -23.96 3.54 17.58
C PRO A 93 -24.18 2.12 17.04
N ASP A 94 -24.86 1.27 17.82
CA ASP A 94 -25.46 0.05 17.32
C ASP A 94 -26.73 0.33 16.47
N LEU A 95 -27.41 -0.72 16.00
CA LEU A 95 -28.64 -0.59 15.22
C LEU A 95 -29.79 0.10 15.96
N ASN A 96 -29.76 0.13 17.30
CA ASN A 96 -30.74 0.79 18.14
C ASN A 96 -30.27 2.20 18.58
N GLY A 97 -29.12 2.66 18.11
CA GLY A 97 -28.53 3.96 18.48
C GLY A 97 -27.74 3.95 19.79
N ASN A 98 -27.55 2.80 20.45
CA ASN A 98 -26.75 2.73 21.68
C ASN A 98 -25.26 2.78 21.34
N MET A 99 -24.52 3.68 21.99
CA MET A 99 -23.09 3.79 21.78
C MET A 99 -22.36 2.59 22.39
N PHE A 100 -21.42 2.02 21.64
CA PHE A 100 -20.47 1.04 22.15
C PHE A 100 -19.06 1.35 21.66
N GLN A 101 -18.07 1.00 22.48
CA GLN A 101 -16.65 1.08 22.14
C GLN A 101 -16.22 -0.14 21.32
N LEU A 102 -15.42 0.07 20.28
CA LEU A 102 -14.94 -1.00 19.40
C LEU A 102 -14.18 -2.08 20.19
N SER A 103 -13.38 -1.70 21.19
CA SER A 103 -12.67 -2.66 22.04
C SER A 103 -13.57 -3.57 22.86
N SER A 104 -14.81 -3.16 23.16
CA SER A 104 -15.81 -3.99 23.89
C SER A 104 -16.25 -5.25 23.12
N LEU A 105 -15.91 -5.32 21.83
CA LEU A 105 -16.19 -6.44 20.94
C LEU A 105 -15.08 -7.50 20.90
N ARG A 106 -13.91 -7.24 21.50
CA ARG A 106 -12.79 -8.21 21.51
C ARG A 106 -13.23 -9.54 22.14
N GLY A 107 -12.88 -10.65 21.48
CA GLY A 107 -13.22 -12.00 21.92
C GLY A 107 -14.67 -12.42 21.66
N LYS A 108 -15.49 -11.58 21.01
CA LYS A 108 -16.88 -11.91 20.64
C LYS A 108 -16.98 -12.26 19.15
N LYS A 109 -18.02 -13.02 18.80
CA LYS A 109 -18.43 -13.18 17.39
C LYS A 109 -19.19 -11.93 16.95
N VAL A 110 -18.72 -11.28 15.90
CA VAL A 110 -19.25 -10.01 15.42
C VAL A 110 -19.48 -10.07 13.92
N VAL A 111 -20.55 -9.45 13.46
CA VAL A 111 -20.76 -9.14 12.04
C VAL A 111 -20.66 -7.63 11.87
N ILE A 112 -19.75 -7.18 11.01
CA ILE A 112 -19.61 -5.77 10.63
C ILE A 112 -20.24 -5.60 9.25
N VAL A 113 -21.24 -4.74 9.15
CA VAL A 113 -21.92 -4.42 7.89
C VAL A 113 -21.58 -2.98 7.53
N SER A 114 -20.79 -2.80 6.49
CA SER A 114 -20.46 -1.49 5.93
C SER A 114 -21.15 -1.32 4.57
N TRP A 115 -21.79 -0.18 4.36
CA TRP A 115 -22.46 0.16 3.11
C TRP A 115 -22.24 1.64 2.80
N ALA A 116 -21.98 1.94 1.54
CA ALA A 116 -21.93 3.29 0.99
C ALA A 116 -22.84 3.26 -0.27
N PRO A 117 -24.00 3.92 -0.25
CA PRO A 117 -24.92 3.92 -1.38
C PRO A 117 -24.51 4.82 -2.55
N TYR A 118 -23.41 5.56 -2.40
CA TYR A 118 -22.94 6.57 -3.33
C TYR A 118 -21.47 6.35 -3.65
#